data_AF-A0A6L7UU36-F1
#
_entry.id   AF-A0A6L7UU36-F1
#
_cell.length_a   1.000
_cell.length_b   1.000
_cell.length_c   1.000
_cell.angle_alpha   90.00
_cell.angle_beta   90.00
_cell.angle_gamma   90.00
#
_symmetry.space_group_name_H-M   'P 1'
#
loop_
_entity.id
_entity.type
_entity.pdbx_description
1 polymer ?
#
loop_
_entity_poly.entity_id
_entity_poly.type
_entity_poly.pdbx_seq_one_letter_code
_entity_poly.pdbx_strand_id
1 'polypeptide(L)'
;MTRLPLMLVLPVLLIAGLAAACQNSDDEERLAAQRLFRSYLLQSDRTAISDVRVQGMVDELPPSFPEHEQLDLLGSAFTDTETRRELIIGWQSDGEHADDLFSWYRSRLDTDPWRVTADPQRAGVDFITFRDADNPAFRGELRISQEGDRAIVVLIAVETLTVDDGGA
;
A
#
# COMPACT_ATOMS: atom_id res chain seq x y z
N MET A 1 71.04 -2.20 2.50
CA MET A 1 69.69 -2.71 2.17
C MET A 1 68.83 -2.62 3.43
N THR A 2 68.12 -1.51 3.60
CA THR A 2 67.25 -1.23 4.76
C THR A 2 65.80 -1.19 4.26
N ARG A 3 64.93 -2.03 4.84
CA ARG A 3 63.52 -2.16 4.45
C ARG A 3 62.66 -1.13 5.22
N LEU A 4 61.80 -0.45 4.47
CA LEU A 4 60.78 0.51 4.92
C LEU A 4 59.71 -0.13 5.83
N PRO A 5 59.14 0.61 6.80
CA PRO A 5 57.91 0.21 7.48
C PRO A 5 56.69 0.71 6.70
N LEU A 6 55.87 -0.23 6.22
CA LEU A 6 54.57 0.03 5.59
C LEU A 6 53.47 -0.50 6.51
N MET A 7 53.15 0.20 7.59
CA MET A 7 52.01 -0.11 8.44
C MET A 7 51.50 1.15 9.11
N LEU A 8 50.66 1.95 8.44
CA LEU A 8 49.83 2.98 9.09
C LEU A 8 48.80 3.65 8.14
N VAL A 9 48.08 2.87 7.30
CA VAL A 9 46.99 3.45 6.48
C VAL A 9 45.63 2.75 6.69
N LEU A 10 45.59 1.60 7.37
CA LEU A 10 44.36 0.81 7.46
C LEU A 10 43.27 1.30 8.46
N PRO A 11 43.54 2.03 9.57
CA PRO A 11 42.46 2.31 10.54
C PRO A 11 41.58 3.53 10.21
N VAL A 12 41.99 4.42 9.29
CA VAL A 12 41.24 5.67 9.03
C VAL A 12 40.11 5.48 8.00
N LEU A 13 40.18 4.43 7.17
CA LEU A 13 39.12 4.10 6.20
C LEU A 13 37.91 3.38 6.81
N LEU A 14 38.00 2.88 8.04
CA LEU A 14 36.92 2.12 8.69
C LEU A 14 35.86 2.99 9.38
N ILE A 15 36.11 4.28 9.58
CA ILE A 15 35.17 5.18 10.29
C ILE A 15 34.34 6.05 9.33
N ALA A 16 34.74 6.17 8.05
CA ALA A 16 34.00 6.91 7.03
C ALA A 16 32.86 6.09 6.37
N GLY A 17 32.80 4.77 6.59
CA GLY A 17 31.83 3.89 5.94
C GLY A 17 30.46 3.79 6.63
N LEU A 18 30.32 4.30 7.87
CA LEU A 18 29.07 4.21 8.63
C LEU A 18 28.15 5.43 8.48
N ALA A 19 28.59 6.49 7.79
CA ALA A 19 27.78 7.69 7.59
C ALA A 19 26.99 7.71 6.26
N ALA A 20 27.22 6.75 5.36
CA ALA A 20 26.56 6.71 4.04
C ALA A 20 25.47 5.61 3.93
N ALA A 21 25.12 4.94 5.03
CA ALA A 21 24.16 3.82 5.03
C ALA A 21 22.76 4.18 5.58
N CYS A 22 22.52 5.42 6.01
CA CYS A 22 21.25 5.81 6.67
C CYS A 22 20.33 6.70 5.83
N GLN A 23 20.55 6.83 4.52
CA GLN A 23 19.72 7.70 3.66
C GLN A 23 19.11 6.98 2.43
N ASN A 24 19.28 5.66 2.32
CA ASN A 24 18.86 4.90 1.15
C ASN A 24 17.70 3.91 1.41
N SER A 25 17.29 3.68 2.67
CA SER A 25 16.18 2.77 2.99
C SER A 25 14.87 3.26 2.38
N ASP A 26 14.59 4.56 2.55
CA ASP A 26 13.33 5.15 2.15
C ASP A 26 13.19 5.13 0.62
N ASP A 27 14.26 5.37 -0.14
CA ASP A 27 14.23 5.33 -1.60
C ASP A 27 14.20 3.91 -2.19
N GLU A 28 14.78 2.91 -1.53
CA GLU A 28 14.71 1.51 -1.96
C GLU A 28 13.33 0.88 -1.72
N GLU A 29 12.74 1.09 -0.53
CA GLU A 29 11.38 0.64 -0.22
C GLU A 29 10.35 1.28 -1.16
N ARG A 30 10.57 2.56 -1.47
CA ARG A 30 9.79 3.35 -2.41
C ARG A 30 9.84 2.80 -3.85
N LEU A 31 11.03 2.42 -4.31
CA LEU A 31 11.21 1.82 -5.63
C LEU A 31 10.63 0.39 -5.69
N ALA A 32 10.69 -0.35 -4.58
CA ALA A 32 10.09 -1.67 -4.45
C ALA A 32 8.55 -1.56 -4.51
N ALA A 33 7.94 -0.63 -3.78
CA ALA A 33 6.50 -0.36 -3.82
C ALA A 33 6.05 0.03 -5.24
N GLN A 34 6.76 0.94 -5.93
CA GLN A 34 6.47 1.27 -7.34
C GLN A 34 6.48 0.05 -8.26
N ARG A 35 7.48 -0.83 -8.10
CA ARG A 35 7.59 -2.04 -8.92
C ARG A 35 6.49 -3.03 -8.59
N LEU A 36 6.11 -3.16 -7.32
CA LEU A 36 5.04 -4.03 -6.87
C LEU A 36 3.69 -3.56 -7.41
N PHE A 37 3.35 -2.27 -7.25
CA PHE A 37 2.13 -1.69 -7.80
C PHE A 37 2.09 -1.77 -9.33
N ARG A 38 3.17 -1.37 -10.02
CA ARG A 38 3.22 -1.42 -11.48
C ARG A 38 3.12 -2.85 -12.03
N SER A 39 3.77 -3.82 -11.38
CA SER A 39 3.73 -5.22 -11.82
C SER A 39 2.35 -5.85 -11.62
N TYR A 40 1.67 -5.53 -10.52
CA TYR A 40 0.31 -5.96 -10.26
C TYR A 40 -0.67 -5.37 -11.29
N LEU A 41 -0.58 -4.06 -11.55
CA LEU A 41 -1.47 -3.38 -12.51
C LEU A 41 -1.27 -3.82 -13.96
N LEU A 42 -0.04 -4.11 -14.40
CA LEU A 42 0.23 -4.61 -15.76
C LEU A 42 -0.21 -6.08 -15.95
N GLN A 43 -0.37 -6.83 -14.86
CA GLN A 43 -0.89 -8.20 -14.92
C GLN A 43 -2.43 -8.23 -14.99
N SER A 44 -3.12 -7.24 -14.45
CA SER A 44 -4.59 -7.20 -14.46
C SER A 44 -5.17 -6.87 -15.83
N ASP A 45 -4.61 -5.90 -16.57
CA ASP A 45 -5.03 -5.54 -17.93
C ASP A 45 -3.92 -4.81 -18.70
N ARG A 46 -3.60 -5.27 -19.92
CA ARG A 46 -2.56 -4.67 -20.78
C ARG A 46 -3.00 -3.38 -21.49
N THR A 47 -4.31 -3.13 -21.55
CA THR A 47 -4.92 -1.98 -22.23
C THR A 47 -5.26 -0.83 -21.29
N ALA A 48 -5.18 -1.08 -19.98
CA ALA A 48 -5.61 -0.14 -18.98
C ALA A 48 -4.60 1.00 -18.76
N ILE A 49 -5.13 2.19 -18.46
CA ILE A 49 -4.32 3.38 -18.16
C ILE A 49 -3.99 3.36 -16.67
N SER A 50 -2.70 3.26 -16.33
CA SER A 50 -2.24 3.22 -14.94
C SER A 50 -1.57 4.53 -14.52
N ASP A 51 -1.97 5.10 -13.39
CA ASP A 51 -1.22 6.14 -12.67
C ASP A 51 -0.74 5.57 -11.32
N VAL A 52 0.54 5.76 -11.01
CA VAL A 52 1.19 5.20 -9.81
C VAL A 52 1.77 6.35 -9.01
N ARG A 53 1.25 6.57 -7.80
CA ARG A 53 1.65 7.63 -6.89
C ARG A 53 2.25 7.06 -5.63
N VAL A 54 3.53 7.35 -5.47
CA VAL A 54 4.31 6.80 -4.36
C VAL A 54 4.14 7.59 -3.08
N GLN A 55 3.87 8.88 -3.22
CA GLN A 55 3.58 9.78 -2.11
C GLN A 55 2.37 10.60 -2.55
N GLY A 56 1.34 10.58 -1.72
CA GLY A 56 0.03 11.14 -2.03
C GLY A 56 -0.99 10.05 -2.38
N MET A 57 -2.15 10.17 -1.74
CA MET A 57 -3.32 9.39 -2.08
C MET A 57 -3.84 9.87 -3.44
N VAL A 58 -4.41 8.98 -4.23
CA VAL A 58 -5.25 9.40 -5.35
C VAL A 58 -6.61 9.73 -4.73
N ASP A 59 -7.15 10.93 -4.97
CA ASP A 59 -8.41 11.44 -4.40
C ASP A 59 -9.66 10.69 -4.92
N GLU A 60 -9.60 9.36 -4.96
CA GLU A 60 -10.57 8.45 -5.59
C GLU A 60 -11.27 7.55 -4.57
N LEU A 61 -10.91 7.65 -3.28
CA LEU A 61 -11.66 6.97 -2.23
C LEU A 61 -12.97 7.70 -1.95
N PRO A 62 -14.08 6.96 -1.71
CA PRO A 62 -15.31 7.57 -1.23
C PRO A 62 -15.05 8.36 0.07
N PRO A 63 -15.57 9.59 0.21
CA PRO A 63 -15.30 10.45 1.36
C PRO A 63 -15.69 9.86 2.73
N SER A 64 -16.56 8.85 2.74
CA SER A 64 -17.00 8.12 3.93
C SER A 64 -16.11 6.94 4.31
N PHE A 65 -15.04 6.66 3.55
CA PHE A 65 -14.13 5.56 3.83
C PHE A 65 -13.39 5.82 5.15
N PRO A 66 -13.29 4.83 6.06
CA PRO A 66 -12.63 5.03 7.35
C PRO A 66 -11.11 5.13 7.20
N GLU A 67 -10.56 6.30 7.50
CA GLU A 67 -9.12 6.55 7.56
C GLU A 67 -8.60 6.41 9.00
N HIS A 68 -7.45 5.76 9.16
CA HIS A 68 -6.81 5.56 10.47
C HIS A 68 -5.64 6.53 10.64
N GLU A 69 -5.68 7.37 11.68
CA GLU A 69 -4.72 8.49 11.86
C GLU A 69 -3.27 8.04 12.10
N GLN A 70 -3.06 6.81 12.59
CA GLN A 70 -1.72 6.26 12.87
C GLN A 70 -1.13 5.45 11.71
N LEU A 71 -1.67 5.61 10.50
CA LEU A 71 -1.19 4.95 9.30
C LEU A 71 -0.45 5.92 8.39
N ASP A 72 0.80 5.60 8.09
CA ASP A 72 1.60 6.30 7.11
C ASP A 72 1.39 5.71 5.71
N LEU A 73 1.15 6.57 4.73
CA LEU A 73 0.95 6.16 3.35
C LEU A 73 2.26 5.66 2.73
N LEU A 74 2.30 4.39 2.31
CA LEU A 74 3.39 3.82 1.52
C LEU A 74 3.29 4.18 0.04
N GLY A 75 2.06 4.28 -0.46
CA GLY A 75 1.77 4.62 -1.84
C GLY A 75 0.36 4.23 -2.26
N SER A 76 -0.04 4.72 -3.42
CA SER A 76 -1.30 4.43 -4.08
C SER A 76 -1.10 4.27 -5.58
N ALA A 77 -1.99 3.55 -6.23
CA ALA A 77 -2.04 3.44 -7.66
C ALA A 77 -3.47 3.17 -8.10
N PHE A 78 -3.86 3.65 -9.27
CA PHE A 78 -5.12 3.26 -9.86
C PHE A 78 -4.94 2.85 -11.31
N THR A 79 -5.94 2.15 -11.81
CA THR A 79 -6.01 1.71 -13.18
C THR A 79 -7.43 1.80 -13.67
N ASP A 80 -7.59 2.49 -14.80
CA ASP A 80 -8.88 2.73 -15.44
C ASP A 80 -8.98 1.94 -16.75
N THR A 81 -10.15 1.35 -16.94
CA THR A 81 -10.66 0.77 -18.19
C THR A 81 -11.99 1.44 -18.53
N GLU A 82 -12.57 1.12 -19.70
CA GLU A 82 -13.87 1.68 -20.11
C GLU A 82 -15.03 1.39 -19.13
N THR A 83 -14.96 0.29 -18.37
CA THR A 83 -16.08 -0.20 -17.54
C THR A 83 -15.72 -0.41 -16.08
N ARG A 84 -14.46 -0.15 -15.71
CA ARG A 84 -13.95 -0.49 -14.39
C ARG A 84 -12.77 0.39 -14.03
N ARG A 85 -12.80 0.86 -12.79
CA ARG A 85 -11.68 1.46 -12.08
C ARG A 85 -11.21 0.53 -10.97
N GLU A 86 -9.91 0.38 -10.83
CA GLU A 86 -9.29 -0.35 -9.72
C GLU A 86 -8.29 0.57 -9.03
N LEU A 87 -8.42 0.69 -7.72
CA LEU A 87 -7.58 1.53 -6.84
C LEU A 87 -6.89 0.63 -5.84
N ILE A 88 -5.60 0.83 -5.66
CA ILE A 88 -4.78 0.11 -4.69
C ILE A 88 -4.07 1.13 -3.82
N ILE A 89 -4.18 0.99 -2.51
CA ILE A 89 -3.51 1.87 -1.55
C ILE A 89 -2.84 1.01 -0.48
N GLY A 90 -1.58 1.33 -0.19
CA GLY A 90 -0.80 0.70 0.87
C GLY A 90 -0.49 1.69 1.97
N TRP A 91 -0.68 1.27 3.21
CA TRP A 91 -0.27 1.99 4.41
C TRP A 91 0.57 1.09 5.32
N GLN A 92 1.34 1.73 6.20
CA GLN A 92 2.05 1.07 7.29
C GLN A 92 1.75 1.74 8.62
N SER A 93 1.90 1.00 9.72
CA SER A 93 1.93 1.56 11.07
C SER A 93 3.21 1.18 11.78
N ASP A 94 3.80 2.15 12.47
CA ASP A 94 4.88 1.94 13.42
C ASP A 94 4.28 1.74 14.83
N GLY A 95 3.98 0.48 15.18
CA GLY A 95 3.60 0.10 16.55
C GLY A 95 2.16 -0.33 16.78
N GLU A 96 1.27 -0.25 15.79
CA GLU A 96 -0.02 -0.95 15.82
C GLU A 96 0.15 -2.42 15.42
N HIS A 97 -0.59 -3.32 16.08
CA HIS A 97 -0.64 -4.72 15.70
C HIS A 97 -1.68 -4.95 14.60
N ALA A 98 -1.38 -5.89 13.68
CA ALA A 98 -2.29 -6.27 12.61
C ALA A 98 -3.70 -6.65 13.11
N ASP A 99 -3.80 -7.37 14.24
CA ASP A 99 -5.07 -7.80 14.85
C ASP A 99 -5.93 -6.62 15.34
N ASP A 100 -5.28 -5.57 15.86
CA ASP A 100 -5.94 -4.36 16.36
C ASP A 100 -6.49 -3.53 15.19
N LEU A 101 -5.67 -3.35 14.14
CA LEU A 101 -6.09 -2.69 12.90
C LEU A 101 -7.23 -3.47 12.21
N PHE A 102 -7.15 -4.80 12.17
CA PHE A 102 -8.22 -5.63 11.63
C PHE A 102 -9.53 -5.41 12.39
N SER A 103 -9.48 -5.46 13.72
CA SER A 103 -10.64 -5.25 14.57
C SER A 103 -11.23 -3.84 14.39
N TRP A 104 -10.36 -2.84 14.28
CA TRP A 104 -10.76 -1.46 14.03
C TRP A 104 -11.47 -1.32 12.68
N TYR A 105 -10.84 -1.75 11.58
CA TYR A 105 -11.41 -1.64 10.23
C TYR A 105 -12.73 -2.41 10.10
N ARG A 106 -12.78 -3.62 10.66
CA ARG A 106 -14.00 -4.42 10.68
C ARG A 106 -15.15 -3.65 11.34
N SER A 107 -14.90 -3.02 12.50
CA SER A 107 -15.95 -2.27 13.22
C SER A 107 -16.46 -1.06 12.44
N ARG A 108 -15.57 -0.38 11.69
CA ARG A 108 -15.91 0.79 10.88
C ARG A 108 -16.61 0.42 9.58
N LEU A 109 -16.21 -0.68 8.95
CA LEU A 109 -16.80 -1.18 7.70
C LEU A 109 -18.07 -2.01 7.90
N ASP A 110 -18.43 -2.33 9.15
CA ASP A 110 -19.73 -2.89 9.53
C ASP A 110 -20.72 -1.82 10.01
N THR A 111 -20.46 -0.55 9.66
CA THR A 111 -21.34 0.59 9.90
C THR A 111 -21.76 1.21 8.57
N ASP A 112 -23.00 1.70 8.51
CA ASP A 112 -23.56 2.44 7.36
C ASP A 112 -22.59 3.54 6.85
N PRO A 113 -22.34 3.66 5.54
CA PRO A 113 -22.93 2.92 4.41
C PRO A 113 -22.22 1.60 4.08
N TRP A 114 -21.19 1.22 4.81
CA TRP A 114 -20.38 0.06 4.51
C TRP A 114 -21.03 -1.24 4.98
N ARG A 115 -20.69 -2.33 4.29
CA ARG A 115 -21.09 -3.67 4.71
C ARG A 115 -19.98 -4.68 4.45
N VAL A 116 -19.51 -5.31 5.51
CA VAL A 116 -18.62 -6.48 5.42
C VAL A 116 -19.37 -7.64 4.77
N THR A 117 -18.70 -8.29 3.81
CA THR A 117 -19.22 -9.42 3.04
C THR A 117 -18.45 -10.71 3.30
N ALA A 118 -17.16 -10.61 3.62
CA ALA A 118 -16.31 -11.70 4.06
C ALA A 118 -15.11 -11.16 4.86
N ASP A 119 -14.57 -11.96 5.77
CA ASP A 119 -13.51 -11.55 6.71
C ASP A 119 -12.54 -12.70 7.09
N PRO A 120 -12.01 -13.49 6.13
CA PRO A 120 -11.21 -14.66 6.46
C PRO A 120 -9.84 -14.28 7.05
N GLN A 121 -9.44 -15.02 8.09
CA GLN A 121 -8.08 -14.96 8.63
C GLN A 121 -7.26 -16.12 8.04
N ARG A 122 -6.16 -15.82 7.33
CA ARG A 122 -5.33 -16.85 6.68
C ARG A 122 -3.86 -16.64 6.97
N ALA A 123 -3.29 -17.51 7.82
CA ALA A 123 -1.86 -17.77 7.96
C ALA A 123 -0.93 -16.57 7.67
N GLY A 124 -1.06 -15.51 8.47
CA GLY A 124 -0.19 -14.31 8.40
C GLY A 124 -0.76 -13.13 7.61
N VAL A 125 -1.91 -13.28 6.95
CA VAL A 125 -2.65 -12.17 6.32
C VAL A 125 -4.14 -12.30 6.64
N ASP A 126 -4.71 -11.24 7.18
CA ASP A 126 -6.14 -11.12 7.43
C ASP A 126 -6.81 -10.29 6.33
N PHE A 127 -8.02 -10.67 5.98
CA PHE A 127 -8.76 -10.07 4.87
C PHE A 127 -10.09 -9.52 5.35
N ILE A 128 -10.49 -8.34 4.85
CA ILE A 128 -11.85 -7.81 5.02
C ILE A 128 -12.37 -7.42 3.64
N THR A 129 -13.32 -8.18 3.12
CA THR A 129 -14.05 -7.84 1.89
C THR A 129 -15.32 -7.10 2.24
N PHE A 130 -15.54 -5.94 1.63
CA PHE A 130 -16.66 -5.06 1.91
C PHE A 130 -17.25 -4.46 0.63
N ARG A 131 -18.43 -3.89 0.77
CA ARG A 131 -19.11 -3.12 -0.29
C ARG A 131 -19.72 -1.86 0.30
N ASP A 132 -19.90 -0.86 -0.55
CA ASP A 132 -20.73 0.29 -0.24
C ASP A 132 -22.21 -0.08 -0.47
N ALA A 133 -23.06 0.12 0.53
CA ALA A 133 -24.49 -0.14 0.43
C ALA A 133 -25.21 0.94 -0.40
N ASP A 134 -24.68 2.17 -0.42
CA ASP A 134 -25.20 3.29 -1.17
C ASP A 134 -24.69 3.28 -2.62
N ASN A 135 -23.48 2.75 -2.85
CA ASN A 135 -22.92 2.53 -4.17
C ASN A 135 -22.57 1.05 -4.43
N PRO A 136 -23.52 0.23 -4.94
CA PRO A 136 -23.27 -1.18 -5.23
C PRO A 136 -22.17 -1.44 -6.28
N ALA A 137 -21.80 -0.43 -7.06
CA ALA A 137 -20.72 -0.52 -8.03
C ALA A 137 -19.35 -0.52 -7.36
N PHE A 138 -19.25 -0.02 -6.12
CA PHE A 138 -18.03 0.04 -5.32
C PHE A 138 -17.90 -1.14 -4.36
N ARG A 139 -16.75 -1.81 -4.43
CA ARG A 139 -16.37 -2.89 -3.53
C ARG A 139 -14.90 -2.81 -3.18
N GLY A 140 -14.52 -3.31 -2.03
CA GLY A 140 -13.13 -3.33 -1.61
C GLY A 140 -12.72 -4.57 -0.84
N GLU A 141 -11.41 -4.79 -0.80
CA GLU A 141 -10.75 -5.79 0.02
C GLU A 141 -9.58 -5.12 0.75
N LEU A 142 -9.59 -5.19 2.08
CA LEU A 142 -8.43 -4.90 2.90
C LEU A 142 -7.64 -6.19 3.13
N ARG A 143 -6.32 -6.07 3.06
CA ARG A 143 -5.36 -7.09 3.46
C ARG A 143 -4.48 -6.51 4.54
N ILE A 144 -4.41 -7.18 5.68
CA ILE A 144 -3.72 -6.69 6.86
C ILE A 144 -2.73 -7.77 7.28
N SER A 145 -1.46 -7.41 7.44
CA SER A 145 -0.41 -8.36 7.80
C SER A 145 0.63 -7.73 8.71
N GLN A 146 1.25 -8.55 9.56
CA GLN A 146 2.34 -8.13 10.43
C GLN A 146 3.70 -8.39 9.74
N GLU A 147 4.56 -7.37 9.68
CA GLU A 147 5.95 -7.46 9.23
C GLU A 147 6.90 -6.99 10.33
N GLY A 148 7.39 -7.92 11.17
CA GLY A 148 8.19 -7.53 12.33
C GLY A 148 7.38 -6.67 13.29
N ASP A 149 7.84 -5.46 13.59
CA ASP A 149 7.18 -4.53 14.51
C ASP A 149 6.17 -3.59 13.82
N ARG A 150 6.08 -3.63 12.48
CA ARG A 150 5.12 -2.82 11.70
C ARG A 150 3.96 -3.66 11.19
N ALA A 151 2.79 -3.04 11.10
CA ALA A 151 1.65 -3.61 10.41
C ALA A 151 1.49 -2.96 9.02
N ILE A 152 1.21 -3.78 8.01
CA ILE A 152 0.97 -3.33 6.63
C ILE A 152 -0.51 -3.53 6.30
N VAL A 153 -1.13 -2.49 5.77
CA VAL A 153 -2.53 -2.48 5.33
C VAL A 153 -2.56 -2.18 3.84
N VAL A 154 -3.17 -3.07 3.06
CA VAL A 154 -3.37 -2.86 1.61
C VAL A 154 -4.86 -2.87 1.31
N LEU A 155 -5.38 -1.78 0.77
CA LEU A 155 -6.70 -1.70 0.17
C LEU A 155 -6.62 -1.99 -1.33
N ILE A 156 -7.50 -2.86 -1.81
CA ILE A 156 -7.81 -3.06 -3.22
C ILE A 156 -9.29 -2.75 -3.40
N ALA A 157 -9.59 -1.59 -3.97
CA ALA A 157 -10.94 -1.14 -4.27
C ALA A 157 -11.22 -1.24 -5.77
N VAL A 158 -12.46 -1.59 -6.10
CA VAL A 158 -12.94 -1.70 -7.47
C VAL A 158 -14.26 -0.98 -7.58
N GLU A 159 -14.35 -0.09 -8.56
CA GLU A 159 -15.58 0.57 -8.95
C GLU A 159 -15.96 0.15 -10.37
N THR A 160 -17.20 -0.28 -10.55
CA THR A 160 -17.75 -0.52 -11.90
C THR A 160 -18.22 0.81 -12.46
N LEU A 161 -17.61 1.26 -13.55
CA LEU A 161 -17.98 2.49 -14.21
C LEU A 161 -19.19 2.18 -15.10
N THR A 162 -20.34 2.77 -14.79
CA THR A 162 -21.44 2.81 -15.76
C THR A 162 -21.01 3.70 -16.91
N VAL A 163 -20.91 3.12 -18.11
CA VAL A 163 -20.82 3.90 -19.34
C VAL A 163 -22.09 4.73 -19.40
N ASP A 164 -21.95 6.04 -19.26
CA ASP A 164 -23.06 6.95 -19.49
C ASP A 164 -23.34 6.90 -21.00
N ASP A 165 -24.28 6.06 -21.41
CA ASP A 165 -24.87 6.06 -22.75
C ASP A 165 -25.73 7.34 -22.91
N GLY A 166 -25.12 8.51 -22.76
CA GLY A 166 -25.67 9.76 -23.24
C GLY A 166 -25.43 9.84 -24.75
N GLY A 167 -26.38 9.57 -25.66
CA GLY A 167 -27.83 9.68 -25.48
C GLY A 167 -28.36 11.06 -25.87
N ALA A 168 -27.82 11.68 -26.94
CA ALA A 168 -28.53 12.48 -27.96
C ALA A 168 -27.54 13.06 -29.00
#